data_AF-A0AAN6BY50-F1
#
_entry.id   AF-A0AAN6BY50-F1
#
_cell.length_a   1.000
_cell.length_b   1.000
_cell.length_c   1.000
_cell.angle_alpha   90.00
_cell.angle_beta   90.00
_cell.angle_gamma   90.00
#
_symmetry.space_group_name_H-M   'P 1'
#
loop_
_entity.id
_entity.type
_entity.pdbx_description
1 polymer ?
#
loop_
_entity_poly.entity_id
_entity_poly.type
_entity_poly.pdbx_seq_one_letter_code
_entity_poly.pdbx_strand_id
1 'polypeptide(L)'
;NKENPTTIKVPASNAGPPKKQPRPAPLSQTVWTRKHWLVLDDLLQERRQGPFTIYYERCSDKYLGKTVASQGEAMALERWHLDCVDAFKAQVGGWDEGALAKRLFALILGEQRRSQQASSSAGPRRVMFH
;
A
#
# COMPACT_ATOMS: atom_id res chain seq x y z
N ASN A 1 49.74 -29.66 20.67
CA ASN A 1 49.15 -28.32 20.87
C ASN A 1 50.29 -27.31 21.00
N LYS A 2 50.33 -26.18 20.28
CA LYS A 2 49.28 -25.17 19.94
C LYS A 2 48.94 -24.34 21.20
N GLU A 3 48.76 -23.01 21.21
CA GLU A 3 48.51 -21.97 20.18
C GLU A 3 49.39 -20.70 20.49
N ASN A 4 49.38 -19.50 19.85
CA ASN A 4 48.79 -18.89 18.64
C ASN A 4 49.59 -17.60 18.27
N PRO A 5 49.95 -17.30 17.00
CA PRO A 5 50.63 -16.04 16.64
C PRO A 5 49.69 -14.89 16.19
N THR A 6 49.68 -13.82 16.99
CA THR A 6 49.63 -12.37 16.66
C THR A 6 49.02 -11.86 15.32
N THR A 7 47.95 -11.07 15.44
CA THR A 7 47.54 -9.91 14.60
C THR A 7 47.24 -10.10 13.11
N ILE A 8 45.95 -9.91 12.77
CA ILE A 8 45.53 -8.90 11.78
C ILE A 8 44.39 -8.07 12.41
N LYS A 9 44.46 -6.74 12.34
CA LYS A 9 43.31 -5.84 12.60
C LYS A 9 42.73 -5.36 11.28
N VAL A 10 41.46 -5.61 11.04
CA VAL A 10 40.68 -4.96 9.97
C VAL A 10 39.40 -4.40 10.58
N PRO A 11 39.12 -3.09 10.51
CA PRO A 11 37.89 -2.53 11.02
C PRO A 11 36.76 -2.79 10.01
N ALA A 12 36.12 -3.96 10.10
CA ALA A 12 34.89 -4.22 9.36
C ALA A 12 33.81 -3.23 9.82
N SER A 13 33.34 -2.39 8.90
CA SER A 13 32.41 -1.30 9.22
C SER A 13 31.13 -1.80 9.87
N ASN A 14 30.68 -1.11 10.93
CA ASN A 14 29.44 -1.41 11.66
C ASN A 14 28.17 -1.04 10.87
N ALA A 15 28.01 -1.63 9.69
CA ALA A 15 26.74 -1.71 8.99
C ALA A 15 25.88 -2.81 9.65
N GLY A 16 25.33 -2.50 10.82
CA GLY A 16 24.37 -3.39 11.49
C GLY A 16 23.22 -3.73 10.55
N PRO A 17 22.70 -4.98 10.57
CA PRO A 17 21.67 -5.41 9.63
C PRO A 17 20.47 -4.46 9.68
N PRO A 18 19.89 -4.07 8.52
CA PRO A 18 18.83 -3.07 8.46
C PRO A 18 17.71 -3.46 9.41
N LYS A 19 17.33 -2.53 10.30
CA LYS A 19 16.48 -2.77 11.46
C LYS A 19 15.22 -3.52 11.03
N LYS A 20 15.17 -4.84 11.30
CA LYS A 20 13.97 -5.65 11.11
C LYS A 20 12.90 -5.11 12.06
N GLN A 21 12.05 -4.24 11.55
CA GLN A 21 10.94 -3.67 12.29
C GLN A 21 10.13 -4.81 12.94
N PRO A 22 9.59 -4.64 14.17
CA PRO A 22 8.75 -5.64 14.80
C PRO A 22 7.53 -5.90 13.92
N ARG A 23 7.56 -6.99 13.14
CA ARG A 23 6.51 -7.30 12.17
C ARG A 23 5.22 -7.57 12.95
N PRO A 24 4.13 -6.83 12.74
CA PRO A 24 2.86 -7.10 13.41
C PRO A 24 2.44 -8.56 13.15
N ALA A 25 1.70 -9.16 14.09
CA ALA A 25 1.21 -10.53 13.98
C ALA A 25 0.64 -10.80 12.56
N PRO A 26 1.13 -11.82 11.82
CA PRO A 26 0.90 -11.94 10.40
C PRO A 26 -0.57 -11.84 10.02
N LEU A 27 -0.88 -10.91 9.11
CA LEU A 27 -2.19 -10.85 8.48
C LEU A 27 -2.41 -12.11 7.62
N SER A 28 -3.65 -12.60 7.57
CA SER A 28 -3.97 -13.82 6.84
C SER A 28 -3.68 -13.64 5.34
N GLN A 29 -2.76 -14.45 4.83
CA GLN A 29 -2.35 -14.40 3.42
C GLN A 29 -3.41 -14.93 2.45
N THR A 30 -4.53 -15.46 2.96
CA THR A 30 -5.62 -16.08 2.18
C THR A 30 -7.00 -15.54 2.51
N VAL A 31 -7.25 -15.09 3.75
CA VAL A 31 -8.56 -14.58 4.19
C VAL A 31 -8.51 -13.06 4.31
N TRP A 32 -9.24 -12.37 3.43
CA TRP A 32 -9.32 -10.91 3.46
C TRP A 32 -10.24 -10.44 4.59
N THR A 33 -9.76 -9.53 5.43
CA THR A 33 -10.48 -9.04 6.63
C THR A 33 -10.48 -7.51 6.69
N ARG A 34 -11.27 -6.92 7.59
CA ARG A 34 -11.30 -5.45 7.79
C ARG A 34 -9.92 -4.82 8.02
N LYS A 35 -8.99 -5.51 8.69
CA LYS A 35 -7.63 -5.01 8.91
C LYS A 35 -6.78 -4.95 7.61
N HIS A 36 -7.09 -5.77 6.61
CA HIS A 36 -6.46 -5.68 5.28
C HIS A 36 -6.96 -4.46 4.50
N TRP A 37 -8.25 -4.12 4.62
CA TRP A 37 -8.78 -2.87 4.05
C TRP A 37 -8.08 -1.65 4.66
N LEU A 38 -7.90 -1.62 5.99
CA LEU A 38 -7.20 -0.53 6.66
C LEU A 38 -5.74 -0.39 6.18
N VAL A 39 -4.96 -1.46 6.15
CA VAL A 39 -3.56 -1.39 5.68
C VAL A 39 -3.44 -0.95 4.21
N LEU A 40 -4.41 -1.29 3.36
CA LEU A 40 -4.44 -0.84 1.96
C LEU A 40 -4.89 0.63 1.82
N ASP A 41 -5.75 1.11 2.73
CA ASP A 41 -6.20 2.50 2.84
C ASP A 41 -5.08 3.41 3.39
N ASP A 42 -4.40 2.99 4.47
CA ASP A 42 -3.24 3.68 5.05
C ASP A 42 -2.14 3.90 3.98
N LEU A 43 -1.81 2.86 3.21
CA LEU A 43 -0.86 2.94 2.09
C LEU A 43 -1.35 3.85 0.95
N LEU A 44 -2.65 3.86 0.65
CA LEU A 44 -3.25 4.76 -0.34
C LEU A 44 -3.15 6.23 0.09
N GLN A 45 -3.41 6.55 1.36
CA GLN A 45 -3.28 7.92 1.85
C GLN A 45 -1.82 8.37 2.02
N GLU A 46 -0.91 7.49 2.41
CA GLU A 46 0.54 7.78 2.40
C GLU A 46 1.01 8.10 0.97
N ARG A 47 0.63 7.27 -0.02
CA ARG A 47 1.07 7.43 -1.41
C ARG A 47 0.53 8.69 -2.10
N ARG A 48 -0.56 9.25 -1.58
CA ARG A 48 -1.12 10.55 -2.00
C ARG A 48 -0.39 11.75 -1.39
N GLN A 49 0.21 11.60 -0.21
CA GLN A 49 1.03 12.64 0.41
C GLN A 49 2.42 12.71 -0.23
N GLY A 50 2.95 11.59 -0.73
CA GLY A 50 4.19 11.57 -1.49
C GLY A 50 4.61 10.19 -1.99
N PRO A 51 5.83 10.05 -2.54
CA PRO A 51 6.44 8.76 -2.79
C PRO A 51 6.67 8.01 -1.47
N PHE A 52 6.46 6.69 -1.46
CA PHE A 52 6.80 5.84 -0.31
C PHE A 52 8.28 5.98 0.06
N THR A 53 8.54 6.06 1.36
CA THR A 53 9.92 6.06 1.92
C THR A 53 10.47 4.64 2.13
N ILE A 54 9.61 3.62 2.06
CA ILE A 54 9.96 2.20 2.22
C ILE A 54 10.41 1.56 0.90
N TYR A 55 11.32 0.58 1.01
CA TYR A 55 11.75 -0.24 -0.13
C TYR A 55 10.86 -1.49 -0.28
N TYR A 56 10.46 -1.78 -1.51
CA TYR A 56 9.63 -2.93 -1.89
C TYR A 56 10.01 -3.41 -3.30
N GLU A 57 9.75 -4.69 -3.59
CA GLU A 57 9.98 -5.30 -4.89
C GLU A 57 8.81 -5.04 -5.84
N ARG A 58 9.11 -4.72 -7.11
CA ARG A 58 8.12 -4.30 -8.12
C ARG A 58 7.53 -5.50 -8.87
N CYS A 59 6.62 -6.21 -8.23
CA CYS A 59 5.99 -7.42 -8.77
C CYS A 59 4.77 -7.13 -9.66
N SER A 60 4.16 -5.95 -9.51
CA SER A 60 2.89 -5.60 -10.16
C SER A 60 3.01 -4.85 -11.48
N ASP A 61 4.23 -4.47 -11.91
CA ASP A 61 4.53 -3.72 -13.14
C ASP A 61 3.90 -4.30 -14.43
N LYS A 62 3.65 -5.63 -14.46
CA LYS A 62 2.88 -6.34 -15.51
C LYS A 62 1.42 -5.86 -15.68
N TYR A 63 0.94 -4.98 -14.81
CA TYR A 63 -0.38 -4.34 -14.87
C TYR A 63 -0.35 -2.87 -15.27
N LEU A 64 0.83 -2.26 -15.48
CA LEU A 64 0.97 -0.85 -15.82
C LEU A 64 0.21 -0.50 -17.11
N GLY A 65 -0.62 0.55 -17.03
CA GLY A 65 -1.46 1.00 -18.15
C GLY A 65 -2.69 0.13 -18.44
N LYS A 66 -2.88 -1.01 -17.75
CA LYS A 66 -4.08 -1.84 -17.93
C LYS A 66 -5.27 -1.22 -17.21
N THR A 67 -6.44 -1.25 -17.86
CA THR A 67 -7.69 -0.79 -17.26
C THR A 67 -8.29 -1.84 -16.33
N VAL A 68 -8.67 -1.43 -15.13
CA VAL A 68 -9.60 -2.15 -14.25
C VAL A 68 -10.96 -1.45 -14.30
N ALA A 69 -12.05 -2.21 -14.35
CA ALA A 69 -13.41 -1.68 -14.44
C ALA A 69 -14.39 -2.43 -13.52
N SER A 70 -15.41 -1.73 -13.01
CA SER A 70 -16.49 -2.27 -12.17
C SER A 70 -17.65 -1.28 -12.07
N GLN A 71 -18.90 -1.77 -12.06
CA GLN A 71 -20.11 -0.95 -11.88
C GLN A 71 -20.24 0.27 -12.84
N GLY A 72 -19.72 0.17 -14.07
CA GLY A 72 -19.72 1.25 -15.06
C GLY A 72 -18.52 2.21 -14.96
N GLU A 73 -17.79 2.19 -13.84
CA GLU A 73 -16.56 2.95 -13.64
C GLU A 73 -15.33 2.18 -14.16
N ALA A 74 -14.30 2.91 -14.59
CA ALA A 74 -13.04 2.33 -15.08
C ALA A 74 -11.84 3.23 -14.78
N MET A 75 -10.68 2.63 -14.53
CA MET A 75 -9.44 3.32 -14.17
C MET A 75 -8.22 2.61 -14.76
N ALA A 76 -7.29 3.36 -15.35
CA ALA A 76 -6.00 2.84 -15.80
C ALA A 76 -5.05 2.68 -14.60
N LEU A 77 -4.38 1.53 -14.50
CA LEU A 77 -3.42 1.26 -13.42
C LEU A 77 -2.09 1.96 -13.69
N GLU A 78 -1.98 3.19 -13.20
CA GLU A 78 -0.74 3.97 -13.18
C GLU A 78 0.29 3.48 -12.16
N ARG A 79 1.56 3.91 -12.31
CA ARG A 79 2.70 3.60 -11.42
C ARG A 79 2.37 3.70 -9.93
N TRP A 80 1.67 4.75 -9.50
CA TRP A 80 1.40 5.00 -8.08
C TRP A 80 0.37 4.01 -7.48
N HIS A 81 -0.56 3.48 -8.29
CA HIS A 81 -1.44 2.39 -7.86
C HIS A 81 -0.66 1.09 -7.63
N LEU A 82 0.29 0.81 -8.53
CA LEU A 82 1.15 -0.37 -8.49
C LEU A 82 2.11 -0.31 -7.29
N ASP A 83 2.65 0.87 -7.00
CA ASP A 83 3.43 1.11 -5.78
C ASP A 83 2.64 0.67 -4.52
N CYS A 84 1.35 1.01 -4.39
CA CYS A 84 0.52 0.60 -3.25
C CYS A 84 0.29 -0.92 -3.18
N VAL A 85 0.10 -1.56 -4.34
CA VAL A 85 -0.09 -3.02 -4.45
C VAL A 85 1.18 -3.76 -4.04
N ASP A 86 2.34 -3.33 -4.52
CA ASP A 86 3.63 -3.94 -4.20
C ASP A 86 4.06 -3.66 -2.75
N ALA A 87 3.83 -2.46 -2.22
CA ALA A 87 4.04 -2.14 -0.81
C ALA A 87 3.17 -3.00 0.12
N PHE A 88 1.89 -3.17 -0.20
CA PHE A 88 0.99 -4.06 0.54
C PHE A 88 1.47 -5.52 0.49
N LYS A 89 1.89 -5.98 -0.70
CA LYS A 89 2.40 -7.34 -0.91
C LYS A 89 3.71 -7.58 -0.15
N ALA A 90 4.60 -6.59 -0.04
CA ALA A 90 5.81 -6.67 0.76
C ALA A 90 5.54 -6.76 2.27
N GLN A 91 4.47 -6.12 2.76
CA GLN A 91 4.08 -6.20 4.18
C GLN A 91 3.37 -7.51 4.54
N VAL A 92 2.40 -7.96 3.72
CA VAL A 92 1.51 -9.10 4.05
C VAL A 92 1.96 -10.41 3.40
N GLY A 93 2.41 -10.38 2.15
CA GLY A 93 2.70 -11.58 1.35
C GLY A 93 1.46 -12.32 0.85
N GLY A 94 1.66 -13.38 0.06
CA GLY A 94 0.65 -14.35 -0.38
C GLY A 94 -0.42 -13.90 -1.38
N TRP A 95 -0.68 -12.59 -1.50
CA TRP A 95 -1.75 -12.06 -2.36
C TRP A 95 -1.34 -11.91 -3.85
N ASP A 96 -2.29 -12.19 -4.75
CA ASP A 96 -2.22 -11.87 -6.18
C ASP A 96 -2.34 -10.34 -6.42
N GLU A 97 -1.51 -9.80 -7.32
CA GLU A 97 -1.47 -8.36 -7.56
C GLU A 97 -2.73 -7.87 -8.31
N GLY A 98 -3.34 -8.72 -9.15
CA GLY A 98 -4.61 -8.40 -9.82
C GLY A 98 -5.79 -8.30 -8.85
N ALA A 99 -5.84 -9.18 -7.84
CA ALA A 99 -6.80 -9.13 -6.74
C ALA A 99 -6.59 -7.90 -5.85
N LEU A 100 -5.34 -7.52 -5.57
CA LEU A 100 -5.01 -6.28 -4.85
C LEU A 100 -5.37 -5.03 -5.66
N ALA A 101 -5.06 -4.96 -6.94
CA ALA A 101 -5.40 -3.83 -7.81
C ALA A 101 -6.92 -3.59 -7.88
N LYS A 102 -7.73 -4.65 -8.00
CA LYS A 102 -9.20 -4.56 -7.94
C LYS A 102 -9.73 -4.07 -6.59
N ARG A 103 -9.04 -4.41 -5.48
CA ARG A 103 -9.37 -3.92 -4.13
C ARG A 103 -9.00 -2.45 -3.95
N LEU A 104 -7.83 -2.03 -4.43
CA LEU A 104 -7.38 -0.64 -4.40
C LEU A 104 -8.34 0.27 -5.20
N PHE A 105 -8.74 -0.16 -6.41
CA PHE A 105 -9.76 0.51 -7.20
C PHE A 105 -11.10 0.64 -6.45
N ALA A 106 -11.54 -0.42 -5.75
CA ALA A 106 -12.76 -0.37 -4.94
C ALA A 106 -12.68 0.60 -3.75
N LEU A 107 -11.49 0.82 -3.16
CA LEU A 107 -11.28 1.89 -2.18
C LEU A 107 -11.43 3.27 -2.83
N ILE A 108 -10.71 3.53 -3.93
CA ILE A 108 -10.71 4.83 -4.62
C ILE A 108 -12.13 5.23 -5.08
N LEU A 109 -12.88 4.31 -5.70
CA LEU A 109 -14.29 4.56 -6.04
C LEU A 109 -15.17 4.77 -4.80
N GLY A 110 -14.92 3.99 -3.73
CA GLY A 110 -15.66 4.08 -2.48
C GLY A 110 -15.48 5.42 -1.79
N GLU A 111 -14.27 5.98 -1.80
CA GLU A 111 -13.97 7.35 -1.35
C GLU A 111 -14.67 8.37 -2.23
N GLN A 112 -14.47 8.32 -3.55
CA GLN A 112 -15.00 9.30 -4.50
C GLN A 112 -16.52 9.42 -4.38
N ARG A 113 -17.23 8.29 -4.25
CA ARG A 113 -18.68 8.23 -4.03
C ARG A 113 -19.09 8.88 -2.69
N ARG A 114 -18.31 8.70 -1.61
CA ARG A 114 -18.56 9.37 -0.32
C ARG A 114 -18.30 10.88 -0.40
N SER A 115 -17.22 11.31 -1.04
CA SER A 115 -16.89 12.73 -1.24
C SER A 115 -17.94 13.45 -2.08
N GLN A 116 -18.40 12.82 -3.17
CA GLN A 116 -19.50 13.34 -3.98
C GLN A 116 -20.78 13.48 -3.15
N GLN A 117 -21.20 12.45 -2.40
CA GLN A 117 -22.37 12.53 -1.52
C GLN A 117 -22.24 13.63 -0.45
N ALA A 118 -21.07 13.79 0.17
CA ALA A 118 -20.81 14.85 1.13
C ALA A 118 -20.95 16.26 0.49
N SER A 119 -20.39 16.47 -0.70
CA SER A 119 -20.54 17.74 -1.43
C SER A 119 -21.98 18.01 -1.88
N SER A 120 -22.72 17.00 -2.36
CA SER A 120 -24.13 17.13 -2.74
C SER A 120 -25.04 17.41 -1.54
N SER A 121 -24.70 16.88 -0.37
CA SER A 121 -25.44 17.16 0.89
C SER A 121 -25.16 18.56 1.47
N ALA A 122 -24.18 19.29 0.94
CA ALA A 122 -23.79 20.62 1.42
C ALA A 122 -24.47 21.79 0.66
N GLY A 123 -25.52 21.50 -0.13
CA GLY A 123 -26.34 22.52 -0.78
C GLY A 123 -27.01 23.50 0.22
N PRO A 124 -27.20 24.78 -0.15
CA PRO A 124 -27.63 25.81 0.79
C PRO A 124 -29.06 25.57 1.29
N ARG A 125 -29.22 25.33 2.60
CA ARG A 125 -30.54 25.27 3.27
C ARG A 125 -31.13 26.68 3.40
N ARG A 126 -31.56 27.25 2.26
CA ARG A 126 -32.21 28.57 2.19
C ARG A 126 -33.64 28.48 2.75
N VAL A 127 -33.75 28.46 4.08
CA VAL A 127 -35.01 28.54 4.81
C VAL A 127 -35.66 29.92 4.62
N MET A 128 -36.43 30.05 3.54
CA MET A 128 -37.34 31.17 3.34
C MET A 128 -38.59 30.93 4.18
N PHE A 129 -38.67 31.62 5.31
CA PHE A 129 -39.95 31.90 5.97
C PHE A 129 -40.58 33.12 5.29
N HIS A 130 -41.89 33.04 5.06
CA HIS A 130 -42.76 34.11 4.57
C HIS A 130 -43.79 34.42 5.66
#